data_AF-H0E3T1-F1
#
_entry.id   AF-H0E3T1-F1
#
_cell.length_a   1.000
_cell.length_b   1.000
_cell.length_c   1.000
_cell.angle_alpha   90.00
_cell.angle_beta   90.00
_cell.angle_gamma   90.00
#
_symmetry.space_group_name_H-M   'P 1'
#
loop_
_entity.id
_entity.type
_entity.pdbx_description
1 polymer ?
#
loop_
_entity_poly.entity_id
_entity_poly.type
_entity_poly.pdbx_seq_one_letter_code
_entity_poly.pdbx_strand_id
1 'polypeptide(L)' 'MTTPTPIVLVLELDPEVEPITGRVRTAAGRDLPFRGWAALASVLGAMTGPVPPPTPPQEHHDATHP' A
#
# COMPACT_ATOMS: atom_id res chain seq x y z
N MET A 1 -6.12 -27.52 7.12
CA MET A 1 -6.69 -26.19 6.87
C MET A 1 -5.91 -25.21 7.72
N THR A 2 -5.10 -24.34 7.12
CA THR A 2 -4.36 -23.31 7.87
C THR A 2 -5.29 -22.13 8.10
N THR A 3 -5.59 -21.83 9.36
CA THR A 3 -6.37 -20.64 9.74
C THR A 3 -5.61 -19.39 9.30
N PRO A 4 -6.24 -18.44 8.58
CA PRO A 4 -5.56 -17.19 8.24
C PRO A 4 -5.21 -16.42 9.50
N THR A 5 -3.94 -16.07 9.66
CA THR A 5 -3.49 -15.25 10.78
C THR A 5 -3.96 -13.82 10.58
N PRO A 6 -4.71 -13.21 11.52
CA PRO A 6 -5.11 -11.82 11.40
C PRO A 6 -3.89 -10.90 11.48
N ILE A 7 -3.81 -9.96 10.55
CA ILE A 7 -2.81 -8.89 10.60
C ILE A 7 -3.40 -7.76 11.45
N VAL A 8 -2.79 -7.48 12.60
CA VAL A 8 -3.15 -6.34 13.46
C VAL A 8 -2.17 -5.20 13.19
N LEU A 9 -2.70 -4.01 12.92
CA LEU A 9 -1.93 -2.82 12.57
C LEU A 9 -2.38 -1.66 13.45
N VAL A 10 -1.42 -0.86 13.91
CA VAL A 10 -1.66 0.43 14.56
C VAL A 10 -1.14 1.51 13.63
N LEU A 11 -2.01 2.46 13.27
CA LEU A 11 -1.67 3.59 12.40
C LEU A 11 -1.63 4.87 13.22
N GLU A 12 -0.52 5.60 13.09
CA GLU A 12 -0.39 6.98 13.55
C GLU A 12 -0.40 7.88 12.31
N LEU A 13 -1.42 8.73 12.19
CA LEU A 13 -1.63 9.60 11.04
C LEU A 13 -1.40 11.06 11.45
N ASP A 14 -0.73 11.82 10.58
CA ASP A 14 -0.70 13.28 10.67
C ASP A 14 -1.71 13.87 9.68
N PRO A 15 -2.87 14.38 10.16
CA PRO A 15 -3.96 14.86 9.30
C PRO A 15 -3.72 16.26 8.72
N GLU A 16 -2.71 16.99 9.18
CA GLU A 16 -2.47 18.38 8.79
C GLU A 16 -1.54 18.51 7.57
N VAL A 17 -1.01 17.39 7.07
CA VAL A 17 -0.02 17.37 6.00
C VAL A 17 -0.52 16.53 4.82
N GLU A 18 -0.75 17.19 3.68
CA GLU A 18 -0.84 16.50 2.39
C GLU A 18 0.53 16.43 1.70
N PRO A 19 0.95 15.25 1.20
CA PRO A 19 0.26 13.96 1.29
C PRO A 19 0.34 13.36 2.71
N ILE A 20 -0.69 12.60 3.12
CA ILE A 20 -0.79 11.96 4.43
C ILE A 20 0.52 11.27 4.83
N THR A 21 1.02 11.52 6.03
CA THR A 21 2.22 10.85 6.53
C THR A 21 1.89 10.06 7.79
N GLY A 22 2.70 9.04 8.06
CA GLY A 22 2.51 8.24 9.25
C GLY A 22 3.47 7.07 9.37
N ARG A 23 3.17 6.20 10.34
CA ARG A 23 3.92 4.97 10.60
C ARG A 23 2.97 3.80 10.79
N VAL A 24 3.39 2.63 10.31
CA VAL A 24 2.73 1.35 10.55
C VAL A 24 3.61 0.54 11.49
N ARG A 25 3.07 0.16 12.65
CA ARG A 25 3.74 -0.79 13.54
C ARG A 25 3.32 -2.22 13.21
N THR A 26 4.29 -3.07 12.91
CA THR A 26 4.07 -4.50 12.65
C THR A 26 3.93 -5.29 13.96
N ALA A 27 3.35 -6.50 13.90
CA ALA A 27 3.27 -7.41 15.05
C ALA A 27 4.65 -7.80 15.63
N ALA A 28 5.71 -7.71 14.82
CA ALA A 28 7.09 -7.93 15.25
C ALA A 28 7.72 -6.69 15.93
N GLY A 29 6.95 -5.61 16.16
CA GLY A 29 7.42 -4.38 16.78
C GLY A 29 8.24 -3.46 15.87
N ARG A 30 8.35 -3.78 14.58
CA ARG A 30 9.02 -2.92 13.59
C ARG A 30 8.09 -1.81 13.11
N ASP A 31 8.59 -0.58 13.10
CA ASP A 31 7.88 0.60 12.58
C ASP A 31 8.27 0.86 11.11
N LEU A 32 7.27 1.11 10.26
CA LEU A 32 7.41 1.37 8.83
C LEU A 32 6.84 2.75 8.50
N PRO A 33 7.67 3.74 8.15
CA PRO A 33 7.17 5.05 7.75
C PRO A 33 6.50 4.98 6.37
N PHE A 34 5.48 5.79 6.15
CA PHE A 34 4.85 5.98 4.84
C PHE A 34 4.55 7.46 4.57
N ARG A 35 4.48 7.81 3.29
CA ARG A 35 4.06 9.12 2.79
C ARG A 35 3.14 8.93 1.59
N GLY A 36 1.89 9.33 1.75
CA GLY A 36 0.82 9.13 0.79
C GLY A 36 0.18 7.74 0.86
N TRP A 37 -1.04 7.66 0.34
CA TRP A 37 -1.86 6.44 0.31
C TRP A 37 -1.21 5.29 -0.47
N ALA A 38 -0.50 5.58 -1.56
CA ALA A 38 0.19 4.56 -2.36
C ALA A 38 1.31 3.87 -1.57
N ALA A 39 2.06 4.63 -0.76
CA ALA A 39 3.10 4.08 0.10
C ALA A 39 2.50 3.21 1.20
N LEU A 40 1.38 3.64 1.81
CA LEU A 40 0.65 2.84 2.78
C LEU A 40 0.17 1.51 2.17
N ALA A 41 -0.47 1.54 1.00
CA ALA A 41 -0.92 0.32 0.31
C ALA A 41 0.23 -0.65 0.01
N SER A 42 1.40 -0.11 -0.36
CA SER A 42 2.60 -0.92 -0.61
C SER A 42 3.12 -1.60 0.67
N VAL A 43 3.13 -0.88 1.79
CA VAL A 43 3.50 -1.42 3.11
C VAL A 43 2.55 -2.55 3.51
N LEU A 44 1.25 -2.36 3.34
CA LEU A 44 0.23 -3.39 3.63
C LEU A 44 0.39 -4.62 2.74
N GLY A 45 0.58 -4.40 1.44
CA GLY A 45 0.76 -5.46 0.46
C GLY A 45 2.00 -6.33 0.71
N ALA A 46 3.11 -5.72 1.15
CA ALA A 46 4.31 -6.44 1.54
C ALA A 46 4.11 -7.36 2.76
N MET A 47 3.12 -7.05 3.62
CA MET A 47 2.80 -7.86 4.80
C MET A 47 1.87 -9.05 4.48
N THR A 48 1.13 -9.00 3.37
CA THR A 48 0.10 -10.00 3.02
C THR A 48 0.56 -11.13 2.10
N GLY A 49 1.81 -11.16 1.62
CA GLY A 49 2.22 -12.07 0.54
C GLY A 49 1.78 -11.55 -0.85
N PRO A 50 2.17 -12.22 -1.95
CA PRO A 50 2.51 -11.56 -3.22
C PRO A 50 1.37 -10.71 -3.79
N VAL A 51 1.64 -9.41 -3.91
CA VAL A 51 0.79 -8.44 -4.58
C VAL A 51 1.06 -8.55 -6.09
N PRO A 52 0.06 -8.93 -6.92
CA PRO A 52 0.22 -8.90 -8.36
C PRO A 52 0.47 -7.46 -8.84
N PRO A 53 1.21 -7.26 -9.94
CA PRO A 53 1.53 -5.93 -10.42
C PRO A 53 0.25 -5.11 -10.66
N PRO A 54 0.26 -3.79 -10.39
CA PRO A 54 -0.86 -2.95 -10.75
C PRO A 54 -1.03 -3.02 -12.27
N THR A 55 -2.16 -3.56 -12.74
CA THR A 55 -2.52 -3.51 -14.16
C THR A 55 -2.58 -2.03 -14.54
N PRO A 56 -1.73 -1.53 -15.45
CA PRO A 56 -1.86 -0.16 -15.92
C PRO A 56 -3.25 0.00 -16.54
N PRO A 57 -3.91 1.17 -16.39
CA PRO A 57 -5.07 1.50 -17.21
C PRO A 57 -4.65 1.33 -18.67
N GLN A 58 -5.30 0.44 -19.42
CA GLN A 58 -5.11 0.37 -20.87
C GLN A 58 -5.75 1.59 -21.51
N GLU A 59 -5.08 2.72 -21.42
CA GLU A 59 -5.40 3.93 -22.15
C GLU A 59 -4.21 4.27 -23.06
N HIS A 60 -4.20 3.66 -24.23
CA HIS A 60 -3.71 4.33 -25.43
C HIS A 60 -4.66 3.98 -26.58
N HIS A 61 -5.78 4.70 -26.58
CA HIS A 61 -6.39 5.11 -27.83
C HIS A 61 -5.49 6.22 -28.37
N ASP A 62 -4.67 5.93 -29.38
CA ASP A 62 -4.32 6.95 -30.36
C ASP A 62 -4.25 6.29 -31.73
N ALA A 63 -5.20 6.69 -32.56
CA ALA A 63 -5.26 6.38 -33.96
C ALA A 63 -4.16 7.16 -34.68
N THR A 64 -3.33 6.52 -35.49
CA THR A 64 -2.75 7.18 -36.66
C THR A 64 -2.47 6.14 -37.75
N HIS A 65 -3.37 6.17 -38.72
CA HIS A 65 -3.20 5.67 -40.09
C HIS A 65 -2.15 6.54 -40.81
N PRO A 66 -1.21 5.92 -41.54
CA PRO A 66 -1.16 6.18 -42.98
C PRO A 66 -1.01 4.92 -43.84
#